data_AF-A0A0S3TTQ0-F1
#
_entry.id   AF-A0A0S3TTQ0-F1
#
_cell.length_a   1.000
_cell.length_b   1.000
_cell.length_c   1.000
_cell.angle_alpha   90.00
_cell.angle_beta   90.00
_cell.angle_gamma   90.00
#
_symmetry.space_group_name_H-M   'P 1'
#
loop_
_entity.id
_entity.type
_entity.pdbx_description
1 polymer ?
#
loop_
_entity_poly.entity_id
_entity_poly.type
_entity_poly.pdbx_seq_one_letter_code
_entity_poly.pdbx_strand_id
1 'polypeptide(L)'
;MTQWECLLKNLGEWRGSFTRVSPHGEIIADTPSVVSLKGLNNNQTIRQIIRLDGDEKVLEYSSLGRGVLFFENGAFSQGTIQLGPFSEFGAELGLIYENRRLRLVQLFDKNAQLEQFTLIREHLAGTPAIQSPALAVEALLGEWQGEAVTIYPDWRSPARYSTKMQLQLDSSGSLVQSLSFGDRTITSTATINGSILTFSQDLQKQVQVLLLPDGASATSPLKVQFRQPLFLEVGWLITPNLRQRMIRSYNDKGEWVSLTLVTEHRVNSV
;
A
#
# COMPACT_ATOMS: atom_id res chain seq x y z
N MET A 1 -9.77 -2.76 -20.12
CA MET A 1 -8.57 -1.92 -20.08
C MET A 1 -7.35 -2.83 -19.95
N THR A 2 -6.29 -2.60 -20.73
CA THR A 2 -5.03 -3.36 -20.63
C THR A 2 -4.18 -2.84 -19.47
N GLN A 3 -3.23 -3.64 -18.97
CA GLN A 3 -2.30 -3.19 -17.92
C GLN A 3 -1.49 -1.95 -18.33
N TRP A 4 -1.17 -1.82 -19.63
CA TRP A 4 -0.51 -0.65 -20.17
C TRP A 4 -1.40 0.59 -20.12
N GLU A 5 -2.68 0.47 -20.50
CA GLU A 5 -3.66 1.56 -20.38
C GLU A 5 -3.87 2.01 -18.93
N CYS A 6 -3.86 1.06 -17.98
CA CYS A 6 -3.92 1.38 -16.55
C CYS A 6 -2.67 2.16 -16.09
N LEU A 7 -1.47 1.76 -16.53
CA LEU A 7 -0.24 2.50 -16.27
C LEU A 7 -0.31 3.93 -16.83
N LEU A 8 -0.89 4.15 -18.02
CA LEU A 8 -1.04 5.47 -18.62
C LEU A 8 -1.88 6.44 -17.77
N LYS A 9 -2.67 5.97 -16.79
CA LYS A 9 -3.34 6.83 -15.80
C LYS A 9 -2.37 7.56 -14.88
N ASN A 10 -1.11 7.15 -14.82
CA ASN A 10 -0.06 7.76 -14.03
C ASN A 10 0.75 8.83 -14.79
N LEU A 11 0.44 9.09 -16.07
CA LEU A 11 1.11 10.15 -16.82
C LEU A 11 0.93 11.51 -16.13
N GLY A 12 1.98 12.32 -16.17
CA GLY A 12 2.00 13.63 -15.50
C GLY A 12 3.31 13.88 -14.78
N GLU A 13 3.44 15.10 -14.27
CA GLU A 13 4.52 15.49 -13.37
C GLU A 13 3.99 15.47 -11.93
N TRP A 14 4.57 14.60 -11.11
CA TRP A 14 4.21 14.37 -9.73
C TRP A 14 5.27 14.99 -8.83
N ARG A 15 4.86 15.91 -7.95
CA ARG A 15 5.74 16.62 -7.01
C ARG A 15 5.45 16.16 -5.59
N GLY A 16 6.48 16.00 -4.78
CA GLY A 16 6.30 15.39 -3.47
C GLY A 16 7.61 15.18 -2.71
N SER A 17 7.63 14.17 -1.87
CA SER A 17 8.87 13.72 -1.21
C SER A 17 8.92 12.21 -1.05
N PHE A 18 10.14 11.68 -0.96
CA PHE A 18 10.45 10.32 -0.56
C PHE A 18 10.88 10.35 0.90
N THR A 19 10.01 9.85 1.78
CA THR A 19 10.23 9.84 3.23
C THR A 19 10.65 8.45 3.68
N ARG A 20 11.89 8.31 4.15
CA ARG A 20 12.38 7.06 4.75
C ARG A 20 11.92 6.98 6.20
N VAL A 21 11.30 5.86 6.57
CA VAL A 21 10.74 5.63 7.90
C VAL A 21 11.27 4.32 8.46
N SER A 22 11.67 4.33 9.73
CA SER A 22 12.13 3.13 10.43
C SER A 22 10.98 2.13 10.63
N PRO A 23 11.26 0.85 10.93
CA PRO A 23 10.23 -0.13 11.29
C PRO A 23 9.34 0.31 12.47
N HIS A 24 9.83 1.22 13.31
CA HIS A 24 9.16 1.74 14.50
C HIS A 24 8.45 3.08 14.25
N GLY A 25 8.42 3.59 13.02
CA GLY A 25 7.70 4.82 12.68
C GLY A 25 8.50 6.11 12.76
N GLU A 26 9.80 6.04 13.03
CA GLU A 26 10.64 7.24 13.08
C GLU A 26 10.98 7.72 11.68
N ILE A 27 10.82 9.02 11.41
CA ILE A 27 11.23 9.62 10.14
C ILE A 27 12.76 9.77 10.14
N ILE A 28 13.42 9.05 9.23
CA ILE A 28 14.88 9.04 9.09
C ILE A 28 15.34 10.15 8.14
N ALA A 29 14.64 10.32 7.02
CA ALA A 29 14.95 11.33 6.01
C ALA A 29 13.70 11.68 5.20
N ASP A 30 13.60 12.91 4.73
CA ASP A 30 12.55 13.35 3.80
C ASP A 30 13.21 14.09 2.63
N THR A 31 13.18 13.48 1.45
CA THR A 31 13.86 14.00 0.26
C THR A 31 12.85 14.55 -0.74
N PRO A 32 12.85 15.86 -1.05
CA PRO A 32 11.99 16.44 -2.07
C PRO A 32 12.18 15.75 -3.43
N SER A 33 11.08 15.58 -4.16
CA SER A 33 11.06 14.80 -5.39
C SER A 33 10.19 15.40 -6.49
N VAL A 34 10.61 15.16 -7.73
CA VAL A 34 9.78 15.36 -8.93
C VAL A 34 9.86 14.10 -9.78
N VAL A 35 8.72 13.46 -10.01
CA VAL A 35 8.59 12.26 -10.84
C VAL A 35 7.71 12.56 -12.04
N SER A 36 8.30 12.60 -13.24
CA SER A 36 7.58 12.85 -14.49
C SER A 36 7.42 11.56 -15.27
N LEU A 37 6.19 11.20 -15.64
CA LEU A 37 5.89 10.14 -16.60
C LEU A 37 5.32 10.77 -17.87
N LYS A 38 6.00 10.61 -19.00
CA LYS A 38 5.57 11.12 -20.31
C LYS A 38 5.40 9.99 -21.30
N GLY A 39 4.25 9.96 -21.96
CA GLY A 39 4.03 9.07 -23.09
C GLY A 39 4.76 9.57 -24.33
N LEU A 40 5.43 8.64 -25.01
CA LEU A 40 6.11 8.82 -26.28
C LEU A 40 5.50 7.88 -27.33
N ASN A 41 5.73 8.14 -28.61
CA ASN A 41 5.33 7.23 -29.71
C ASN A 41 3.85 6.82 -29.61
N ASN A 42 2.94 7.80 -29.55
CA ASN A 42 1.50 7.57 -29.33
C ASN A 42 1.21 6.72 -28.08
N ASN A 43 1.90 7.02 -26.98
CA ASN A 43 1.81 6.33 -25.69
C ASN A 43 2.21 4.85 -25.73
N GLN A 44 2.98 4.38 -26.72
CA GLN A 44 3.53 3.02 -26.74
C GLN A 44 4.80 2.88 -25.91
N THR A 45 5.40 4.01 -25.52
CA THR A 45 6.58 4.07 -24.67
C THR A 45 6.33 5.09 -23.57
N ILE A 46 6.83 4.83 -22.36
CA ILE A 46 6.88 5.83 -21.29
C ILE A 46 8.33 6.19 -21.01
N ARG A 47 8.61 7.50 -20.96
CA ARG A 47 9.80 8.05 -20.31
C ARG A 47 9.45 8.49 -18.91
N GLN A 48 10.06 7.86 -17.92
CA GLN A 48 9.98 8.23 -16.52
C GLN A 48 11.27 8.93 -16.11
N ILE A 49 11.14 10.13 -15.53
CA ILE A 49 12.23 10.91 -14.97
C ILE A 49 11.97 11.04 -13.48
N ILE A 50 12.90 10.58 -12.65
CA ILE A 50 12.84 10.69 -11.19
C ILE A 50 13.95 11.64 -10.76
N ARG A 51 13.59 12.73 -10.08
CA ARG A 51 14.53 13.67 -9.50
C ARG A 51 14.43 13.65 -7.99
N LEU A 52 15.53 13.39 -7.30
CA LEU A 52 15.63 13.38 -5.84
C LEU A 52 16.85 14.23 -5.45
N ASP A 53 16.64 15.33 -4.72
CA ASP A 53 17.74 16.20 -4.23
C ASP A 53 18.84 16.56 -5.26
N GLY A 54 18.45 16.78 -6.52
CA GLY A 54 19.39 17.10 -7.61
C GLY A 54 19.90 15.89 -8.42
N ASP A 55 19.79 14.67 -7.89
CA ASP A 55 20.04 13.46 -8.67
C ASP A 55 18.89 13.19 -9.63
N GLU A 56 19.22 12.87 -10.89
CA GLU A 56 18.25 12.52 -11.93
C GLU A 56 18.46 11.09 -12.42
N LYS A 57 17.37 10.32 -12.46
CA LYS A 57 17.31 9.00 -13.07
C LYS A 57 16.27 8.99 -14.18
N VAL A 58 16.68 8.56 -15.36
CA VAL A 58 15.80 8.42 -16.53
C VAL A 58 15.61 6.94 -16.85
N LEU A 59 14.36 6.53 -17.02
CA LEU A 59 13.94 5.20 -17.42
C LEU A 59 13.04 5.30 -18.64
N GLU A 60 13.23 4.42 -19.62
CA GLU A 60 12.33 4.25 -20.75
C GLU A 60 11.92 2.80 -20.88
N TYR A 61 10.62 2.58 -21.08
CA TYR A 61 10.08 1.24 -21.25
C TYR A 61 8.84 1.27 -22.15
N SER A 62 8.67 0.17 -22.89
CA SER A 62 7.53 -0.08 -23.81
C SER A 62 6.78 -1.37 -23.44
N SER A 63 7.06 -1.92 -22.26
CA SER A 63 6.44 -3.13 -21.73
C SER A 63 6.50 -3.15 -20.20
N LEU A 64 5.63 -3.92 -19.56
CA LEU A 64 5.61 -4.12 -18.12
C LEU A 64 6.36 -5.39 -17.73
N GLY A 65 7.06 -5.33 -16.60
CA GLY A 65 7.67 -6.52 -15.98
C GLY A 65 6.63 -7.46 -15.37
N ARG A 66 7.01 -8.70 -15.07
CA ARG A 66 6.11 -9.68 -14.43
C ARG A 66 5.80 -9.38 -12.96
N GLY A 67 6.54 -8.47 -12.34
CA GLY A 67 6.43 -8.11 -10.93
C GLY A 67 5.44 -6.99 -10.64
N VAL A 68 4.77 -6.45 -11.66
CA VAL A 68 3.87 -5.30 -11.55
C VAL A 68 2.46 -5.60 -12.04
N LEU A 69 1.47 -5.10 -11.32
CA LEU A 69 0.06 -5.09 -11.74
C LEU A 69 -0.57 -3.74 -11.40
N PHE A 70 -1.51 -3.32 -12.24
CA PHE A 70 -2.26 -2.07 -12.17
C PHE A 70 -3.77 -2.35 -12.13
N PHE A 71 -4.48 -1.58 -11.32
CA PHE A 71 -5.92 -1.42 -11.34
C PHE A 71 -6.34 -0.35 -12.36
N GLU A 72 -7.61 -0.36 -12.76
CA GLU A 72 -8.15 0.53 -13.81
C GLU A 72 -7.99 2.04 -13.51
N ASN A 73 -7.93 2.41 -12.22
CA ASN A 73 -7.70 3.79 -11.80
C ASN A 73 -6.21 4.21 -11.86
N GLY A 74 -5.29 3.28 -12.13
CA GLY A 74 -3.86 3.52 -12.12
C GLY A 74 -3.15 3.15 -10.81
N ALA A 75 -3.89 2.73 -9.77
CA ALA A 75 -3.27 2.18 -8.57
C ALA A 75 -2.51 0.91 -8.92
N PHE A 76 -1.38 0.64 -8.28
CA PHE A 76 -0.50 -0.45 -8.68
C PHE A 76 0.30 -1.05 -7.53
N SER A 77 0.88 -2.22 -7.77
CA SER A 77 1.99 -2.71 -6.96
C SER A 77 3.07 -3.27 -7.85
N GLN A 78 4.32 -2.98 -7.51
CA GLN A 78 5.50 -3.61 -8.09
C GLN A 78 6.37 -4.23 -6.99
N GLY A 79 6.95 -5.40 -7.22
CA GLY A 79 7.83 -6.00 -6.22
C GLY A 79 8.29 -7.41 -6.57
N THR A 80 8.86 -8.07 -5.57
CA THR A 80 9.36 -9.45 -5.68
C THR A 80 8.24 -10.40 -6.12
N ILE A 81 8.54 -11.32 -7.05
CA ILE A 81 7.57 -12.33 -7.53
C ILE A 81 7.71 -13.62 -6.72
N GLN A 82 8.93 -13.93 -6.27
CA GLN A 82 9.26 -15.15 -5.54
C GLN A 82 10.12 -14.78 -4.33
N LEU A 83 9.68 -15.13 -3.13
CA LEU A 83 10.50 -15.05 -1.93
C LEU A 83 11.62 -16.10 -2.02
N GLY A 84 12.87 -15.65 -1.87
CA GLY A 84 14.05 -16.50 -1.86
C GLY A 84 14.77 -16.47 -0.51
N PRO A 85 15.49 -17.55 -0.12
CA PRO A 85 16.42 -17.50 0.99
C PRO A 85 17.55 -16.49 0.72
N PHE A 86 17.93 -15.70 1.73
CA PHE A 86 19.05 -14.75 1.68
C PHE A 86 18.96 -13.66 0.60
N SER A 87 17.78 -13.45 0.01
CA SER A 87 17.49 -12.35 -0.90
C SER A 87 16.73 -11.25 -0.19
N GLU A 88 16.98 -10.00 -0.56
CA GLU A 88 16.10 -8.89 -0.20
C GLU A 88 14.68 -9.15 -0.72
N PHE A 89 13.70 -8.72 0.05
CA PHE A 89 12.30 -8.89 -0.26
C PHE A 89 11.58 -7.56 -0.07
N GLY A 90 10.65 -7.24 -0.97
CA GLY A 90 9.87 -6.04 -0.81
C GLY A 90 8.89 -5.80 -1.93
N ALA A 91 8.05 -4.82 -1.71
CA ALA A 91 7.17 -4.31 -2.73
C ALA A 91 6.86 -2.84 -2.48
N GLU A 92 6.59 -2.15 -3.58
CA GLU A 92 5.90 -0.89 -3.59
C GLU A 92 4.40 -1.13 -3.83
N LEU A 93 3.57 -0.41 -3.10
CA LEU A 93 2.13 -0.33 -3.29
C LEU A 93 1.75 1.14 -3.48
N GLY A 94 1.21 1.49 -4.64
CA GLY A 94 0.85 2.83 -5.05
C GLY A 94 -0.66 3.01 -5.16
N LEU A 95 -1.24 3.80 -4.26
CA LEU A 95 -2.62 4.27 -4.33
C LEU A 95 -2.68 5.60 -5.09
N ILE A 96 -3.77 5.84 -5.81
CA ILE A 96 -4.02 7.06 -6.58
C ILE A 96 -5.46 7.51 -6.39
N TYR A 97 -5.63 8.80 -6.10
CA TYR A 97 -6.93 9.43 -5.95
C TYR A 97 -6.85 10.87 -6.45
N GLU A 98 -7.63 11.15 -7.51
CA GLU A 98 -7.66 12.46 -8.17
C GLU A 98 -6.25 12.96 -8.52
N ASN A 99 -5.83 14.10 -7.96
CA ASN A 99 -4.54 14.73 -8.19
C ASN A 99 -3.44 14.28 -7.23
N ARG A 100 -3.67 13.24 -6.43
CA ARG A 100 -2.72 12.75 -5.42
C ARG A 100 -2.39 11.27 -5.61
N ARG A 101 -1.17 10.91 -5.24
CA ARG A 101 -0.73 9.52 -5.08
C ARG A 101 -0.04 9.34 -3.75
N LEU A 102 -0.31 8.19 -3.15
CA LEU A 102 0.37 7.73 -1.95
C LEU A 102 0.98 6.37 -2.25
N ARG A 103 2.31 6.32 -2.29
CA ARG A 103 3.06 5.10 -2.57
C ARG A 103 3.83 4.72 -1.33
N LEU A 104 3.87 3.43 -1.02
CA LEU A 104 4.59 2.91 0.13
C LEU A 104 5.45 1.74 -0.33
N VAL A 105 6.75 1.85 -0.10
CA VAL A 105 7.70 0.74 -0.25
C VAL A 105 7.91 0.11 1.12
N GLN A 106 7.79 -1.21 1.20
CA GLN A 106 8.21 -2.00 2.36
C GLN A 106 9.41 -2.86 1.94
N LEU A 107 10.53 -2.74 2.66
CA LEU A 107 11.78 -3.46 2.38
C LEU A 107 12.18 -4.33 3.56
N PHE A 108 12.56 -5.57 3.24
CA PHE A 108 13.05 -6.58 4.16
C PHE A 108 14.47 -6.98 3.77
N ASP A 109 15.31 -7.12 4.79
CA ASP A 109 16.71 -7.50 4.63
C ASP A 109 16.87 -8.99 4.24
N LYS A 110 18.11 -9.42 4.05
CA LYS A 110 18.46 -10.81 3.72
C LYS A 110 18.16 -11.81 4.84
N ASN A 111 17.87 -11.33 6.05
CA ASN A 111 17.42 -12.12 7.19
C ASN A 111 15.89 -12.14 7.32
N ALA A 112 15.19 -11.61 6.32
CA ALA A 112 13.75 -11.50 6.25
C ALA A 112 13.14 -10.60 7.35
N GLN A 113 13.94 -9.69 7.92
CA GLN A 113 13.51 -8.69 8.88
C GLN A 113 13.07 -7.43 8.17
N LEU A 114 12.01 -6.79 8.65
CA LEU A 114 11.61 -5.48 8.15
C LEU A 114 12.73 -4.47 8.41
N GLU A 115 13.29 -3.91 7.34
CA GLU A 115 14.44 -2.99 7.40
C GLU A 115 13.98 -1.54 7.40
N GLN A 116 13.11 -1.17 6.46
CA GLN A 116 12.64 0.20 6.30
C GLN A 116 11.34 0.29 5.49
N PHE A 117 10.65 1.41 5.69
CA PHE A 117 9.61 1.89 4.79
C PHE A 117 10.10 3.10 4.00
N THR A 118 9.58 3.28 2.78
CA THR A 118 9.65 4.56 2.07
C THR A 118 8.24 5.02 1.72
N LEU A 119 7.75 6.06 2.41
CA LEU A 119 6.48 6.71 2.13
C LEU A 119 6.69 7.81 1.10
N ILE A 120 5.98 7.75 -0.01
CA ILE A 120 6.11 8.68 -1.12
C ILE A 120 4.77 9.37 -1.36
N ARG A 121 4.73 10.66 -1.03
CA ARG A 121 3.52 11.48 -1.04
C ARG A 121 3.63 12.47 -2.18
N GLU A 122 2.77 12.33 -3.18
CA GLU A 122 2.87 13.06 -4.43
C GLU A 122 1.55 13.74 -4.80
N HIS A 123 1.64 14.90 -5.45
CA HIS A 123 0.52 15.59 -6.09
C HIS A 123 0.90 16.01 -7.51
N LEU A 124 -0.10 16.15 -8.39
CA LEU A 124 0.13 16.64 -9.75
C LEU A 124 0.61 18.08 -9.75
N ALA A 125 1.60 18.39 -10.60
CA ALA A 125 2.07 19.75 -10.82
C ALA A 125 0.91 20.68 -11.24
N GLY A 126 0.87 21.88 -10.67
CA GLY A 126 -0.22 22.83 -10.88
C GLY A 126 -1.47 22.59 -10.03
N THR A 127 -1.45 21.60 -9.13
CA THR A 127 -2.54 21.34 -8.17
C THR A 127 -2.09 21.60 -6.72
N PRO A 128 -3.02 21.82 -5.77
CA PRO A 128 -2.65 22.09 -4.38
C PRO A 128 -1.97 20.89 -3.71
N ALA A 129 -0.90 21.17 -2.95
CA ALA A 129 -0.26 20.22 -2.06
C ALA A 129 -1.08 20.05 -0.77
N ILE A 130 -2.19 19.30 -0.84
CA ILE A 130 -3.02 18.99 0.34
C ILE A 130 -2.34 17.88 1.13
N GLN A 131 -1.81 18.25 2.30
CA GLN A 131 -1.36 17.28 3.30
C GLN A 131 -2.52 16.92 4.23
N SER A 132 -2.78 15.63 4.38
CA SER A 132 -3.65 15.09 5.40
C SER A 132 -2.89 14.96 6.73
N PRO A 133 -3.58 15.01 7.87
CA PRO A 133 -2.95 14.77 9.17
C PRO A 133 -2.34 13.36 9.23
N ALA A 134 -1.41 13.16 10.16
CA ALA A 134 -0.94 11.82 10.48
C ALA A 134 -2.12 10.93 10.91
N LEU A 135 -2.10 9.67 10.48
CA LEU A 135 -3.18 8.75 10.81
C LEU A 135 -3.18 8.47 12.31
N ALA A 136 -4.36 8.53 12.91
CA ALA A 136 -4.59 8.19 14.31
C ALA A 136 -5.64 7.07 14.40
N VAL A 137 -5.63 6.28 15.47
CA VAL A 137 -6.56 5.15 15.65
C VAL A 137 -8.00 5.64 15.66
N GLU A 138 -8.25 6.76 16.30
CA GLU A 138 -9.55 7.41 16.44
C GLU A 138 -10.17 7.72 15.07
N ALA A 139 -9.33 8.06 14.09
CA ALA A 139 -9.76 8.33 12.73
C ALA A 139 -10.20 7.04 12.00
N LEU A 140 -9.90 5.85 12.50
CA LEU A 140 -10.29 4.57 11.91
C LEU A 140 -11.48 3.93 12.63
N LEU A 141 -11.80 4.33 13.86
CA LEU A 141 -12.88 3.75 14.65
C LEU A 141 -14.24 3.91 13.95
N GLY A 142 -15.09 2.90 14.13
CA GLY A 142 -16.42 2.81 13.54
C GLY A 142 -16.55 1.71 12.49
N GLU A 143 -17.61 1.83 11.70
CA GLU A 143 -17.93 0.88 10.65
C GLU A 143 -17.52 1.43 9.27
N TRP A 144 -16.93 0.56 8.46
CA TRP A 144 -16.55 0.83 7.08
C TRP A 144 -17.18 -0.23 6.17
N GLN A 145 -17.71 0.20 5.03
CA GLN A 145 -18.29 -0.68 4.03
C GLN A 145 -17.80 -0.30 2.63
N GLY A 146 -17.63 -1.29 1.76
CA GLY A 146 -17.12 -1.04 0.43
C GLY A 146 -16.97 -2.27 -0.44
N GLU A 147 -16.08 -2.18 -1.41
CA GLU A 147 -15.79 -3.24 -2.36
C GLU A 147 -14.28 -3.51 -2.47
N ALA A 148 -13.95 -4.77 -2.70
CA ALA A 148 -12.62 -5.24 -3.02
C ALA A 148 -12.58 -5.78 -4.45
N VAL A 149 -11.53 -5.43 -5.19
CA VAL A 149 -11.20 -6.02 -6.49
C VAL A 149 -9.86 -6.73 -6.36
N THR A 150 -9.81 -8.02 -6.71
CA THR A 150 -8.59 -8.82 -6.75
C THR A 150 -8.20 -9.14 -8.19
N ILE A 151 -6.96 -8.83 -8.55
CA ILE A 151 -6.34 -9.16 -9.84
C ILE A 151 -5.14 -10.10 -9.64
N TYR A 152 -4.77 -10.82 -10.70
CA TYR A 152 -3.86 -11.96 -10.61
C TYR A 152 -2.71 -11.85 -11.63
N PRO A 153 -1.48 -12.29 -11.28
CA PRO A 153 -0.33 -12.25 -12.19
C PRO A 153 -0.47 -13.11 -13.45
N ASP A 154 -1.40 -14.08 -13.45
CA ASP A 154 -1.73 -14.94 -14.60
C ASP A 154 -2.88 -14.41 -15.47
N TRP A 155 -3.36 -13.19 -15.19
CA TRP A 155 -4.33 -12.47 -16.01
C TRP A 155 -5.70 -13.14 -16.11
N ARG A 156 -6.02 -14.04 -15.17
CA ARG A 156 -7.40 -14.54 -15.04
C ARG A 156 -8.35 -13.39 -14.68
N SER A 157 -9.65 -13.63 -14.87
CA SER A 157 -10.68 -12.62 -14.61
C SER A 157 -10.60 -12.07 -13.18
N PRO A 158 -10.71 -10.75 -12.98
CA PRO A 158 -10.72 -10.16 -11.65
C PRO A 158 -11.88 -10.66 -10.81
N ALA A 159 -11.64 -10.85 -9.53
CA ALA A 159 -12.68 -11.18 -8.56
C ALA A 159 -13.14 -9.92 -7.82
N ARG A 160 -14.43 -9.85 -7.48
CA ARG A 160 -15.05 -8.70 -6.81
C ARG A 160 -15.89 -9.18 -5.64
N TYR A 161 -15.77 -8.52 -4.49
CA TYR A 161 -16.50 -8.88 -3.28
C TYR A 161 -16.80 -7.63 -2.45
N SER A 162 -17.93 -7.65 -1.74
CA SER A 162 -18.23 -6.64 -0.73
C SER A 162 -17.33 -6.82 0.50
N THR A 163 -16.99 -5.71 1.13
CA THR A 163 -16.21 -5.66 2.36
C THR A 163 -16.96 -4.92 3.45
N LYS A 164 -16.87 -5.43 4.67
CA LYS A 164 -17.30 -4.73 5.88
C LYS A 164 -16.22 -4.82 6.94
N MET A 165 -15.85 -3.69 7.53
CA MET A 165 -14.86 -3.62 8.60
C MET A 165 -15.46 -2.86 9.79
N GLN A 166 -15.33 -3.42 10.98
CA GLN A 166 -15.67 -2.77 12.24
C GLN A 166 -14.40 -2.62 13.07
N LEU A 167 -14.14 -1.41 13.54
CA LEU A 167 -13.02 -1.10 14.43
C LEU A 167 -13.55 -0.42 15.69
N GLN A 168 -13.21 -0.97 16.85
CA GLN A 168 -13.62 -0.43 18.14
C GLN A 168 -12.53 -0.66 19.20
N LEU A 169 -12.51 0.17 20.24
CA LEU A 169 -11.69 -0.09 21.41
C LEU A 169 -12.48 -0.97 22.40
N ASP A 170 -11.83 -1.97 22.99
CA ASP A 170 -12.40 -2.69 24.12
C ASP A 170 -12.20 -1.93 25.44
N SER A 171 -12.70 -2.50 26.55
CA SER A 171 -12.59 -1.89 27.88
C SER A 171 -11.15 -1.75 28.39
N SER A 172 -10.19 -2.46 27.79
CA SER A 172 -8.77 -2.36 28.12
C SER A 172 -8.03 -1.32 27.26
N GLY A 173 -8.71 -0.70 26.30
CA GLY A 173 -8.11 0.20 25.32
C GLY A 173 -7.41 -0.53 24.16
N SER A 174 -7.59 -1.85 24.01
CA SER A 174 -7.07 -2.59 22.87
C SER A 174 -7.99 -2.42 21.67
N LEU A 175 -7.42 -2.39 20.47
CA LEU A 175 -8.18 -2.31 19.22
C LEU A 175 -8.75 -3.67 18.87
N VAL A 176 -10.07 -3.77 18.72
CA VAL A 176 -10.77 -4.93 18.19
C VAL A 176 -11.17 -4.65 16.75
N GLN A 177 -10.75 -5.52 15.85
CA GLN A 177 -11.04 -5.48 14.42
C GLN A 177 -11.91 -6.68 14.04
N SER A 178 -12.99 -6.43 13.31
CA SER A 178 -13.74 -7.45 12.58
C SER A 178 -13.77 -7.07 11.10
N LEU A 179 -13.23 -7.93 10.24
CA LEU A 179 -13.09 -7.69 8.81
C LEU A 179 -13.73 -8.82 8.02
N SER A 180 -14.70 -8.48 7.18
CA SER A 180 -15.42 -9.39 6.31
C SER A 180 -15.06 -9.15 4.85
N PHE A 181 -14.73 -10.22 4.13
CA PHE A 181 -14.50 -10.26 2.68
C PHE A 181 -15.39 -11.35 2.07
N GLY A 182 -16.47 -10.96 1.39
CA GLY A 182 -17.51 -11.91 0.99
C GLY A 182 -18.04 -12.67 2.21
N ASP A 183 -18.05 -14.00 2.14
CA ASP A 183 -18.60 -14.86 3.20
C ASP A 183 -17.61 -15.18 4.34
N ARG A 184 -16.41 -14.60 4.33
CA ARG A 184 -15.36 -14.86 5.33
C ARG A 184 -15.21 -13.66 6.26
N THR A 185 -15.30 -13.90 7.56
CA THR A 185 -15.04 -12.88 8.60
C THR A 185 -13.83 -13.28 9.43
N ILE A 186 -12.94 -12.33 9.66
CA ILE A 186 -11.76 -12.44 10.51
C ILE A 186 -11.90 -11.43 11.64
N THR A 187 -11.82 -11.90 12.87
CA THR A 187 -11.77 -11.04 14.06
C THR A 187 -10.39 -11.10 14.67
N SER A 188 -9.80 -9.95 14.97
CA SER A 188 -8.48 -9.84 15.58
C SER A 188 -8.43 -8.70 16.59
N THR A 189 -7.47 -8.78 17.51
CA THR A 189 -7.21 -7.77 18.54
C THR A 189 -5.77 -7.31 18.43
N ALA A 190 -5.55 -6.01 18.57
CA ALA A 190 -4.23 -5.41 18.61
C ALA A 190 -4.03 -4.57 19.87
N THR A 191 -2.81 -4.60 20.39
CA THR A 191 -2.35 -3.62 21.37
C THR A 191 -1.93 -2.34 20.65
N ILE A 192 -2.15 -1.20 21.28
CA ILE A 192 -1.82 0.12 20.73
C ILE A 192 -0.63 0.67 21.50
N ASN A 193 0.44 1.01 20.78
CA ASN A 193 1.60 1.70 21.35
C ASN A 193 2.00 2.88 20.45
N GLY A 194 1.48 4.07 20.78
CA GLY A 194 1.67 5.27 19.97
C GLY A 194 1.11 5.06 18.55
N SER A 195 1.98 5.13 17.55
CA SER A 195 1.65 4.92 16.13
C SER A 195 1.70 3.46 15.67
N ILE A 196 1.97 2.50 16.56
CA ILE A 196 2.11 1.08 16.20
C ILE A 196 0.96 0.28 16.81
N LEU A 197 0.28 -0.50 15.95
CA LEU A 197 -0.71 -1.50 16.35
C LEU A 197 -0.11 -2.88 16.17
N THR A 198 -0.10 -3.71 17.21
CA THR A 198 0.52 -5.04 17.17
C THR A 198 -0.54 -6.13 17.29
N PHE A 199 -0.70 -6.92 16.22
CA PHE A 199 -1.57 -8.09 16.19
C PHE A 199 -0.73 -9.34 16.50
N SER A 200 -0.76 -9.79 17.76
CA SER A 200 0.08 -10.90 18.26
C SER A 200 -0.73 -12.08 18.80
N GLN A 201 -1.98 -12.24 18.38
CA GLN A 201 -2.81 -13.39 18.77
C GLN A 201 -2.18 -14.73 18.35
N ASP A 202 -1.51 -14.75 17.19
CA ASP A 202 -0.63 -15.84 16.77
C ASP A 202 0.83 -15.39 16.90
N LEU A 203 1.56 -16.01 17.83
CA LEU A 203 2.97 -15.71 18.09
C LEU A 203 3.88 -15.99 16.87
N GLN A 204 3.43 -16.83 15.92
CA GLN A 204 4.16 -17.15 14.69
C GLN A 204 3.79 -16.21 13.52
N LYS A 205 2.74 -15.40 13.66
CA LYS A 205 2.23 -14.50 12.60
C LYS A 205 2.00 -13.09 13.15
N GLN A 206 3.01 -12.56 13.82
CA GLN A 206 2.97 -11.18 14.31
C GLN A 206 2.95 -10.21 13.12
N VAL A 207 1.87 -9.44 13.05
CA VAL A 207 1.68 -8.37 12.08
C VAL A 207 1.64 -7.05 12.84
N GLN A 208 2.38 -6.06 12.35
CA GLN A 208 2.26 -4.68 12.80
C GLN A 208 1.45 -3.87 11.80
N VAL A 209 0.74 -2.86 12.31
CA VAL A 209 0.23 -1.74 11.52
C VAL A 209 0.90 -0.48 12.05
N LEU A 210 1.66 0.18 11.20
CA LEU A 210 2.26 1.47 11.48
C LEU A 210 1.37 2.58 10.92
N LEU A 211 0.94 3.49 11.77
CA LEU A 211 0.19 4.69 11.41
C LEU A 211 1.19 5.79 10.99
N LEU A 212 0.98 6.32 9.80
CA LEU A 212 1.95 7.16 9.10
C LEU A 212 1.36 8.54 8.77
N PRO A 213 2.21 9.53 8.39
CA PRO A 213 1.76 10.81 7.85
C PRO A 213 0.79 10.67 6.66
N ASP A 214 0.02 11.72 6.40
CA ASP A 214 -0.88 11.82 5.23
C ASP A 214 -2.00 10.76 5.20
N GLY A 215 -2.51 10.37 6.37
CA GLY A 215 -3.54 9.34 6.50
C GLY A 215 -3.08 7.94 6.11
N ALA A 216 -1.77 7.71 5.97
CA ALA A 216 -1.24 6.42 5.55
C ALA A 216 -1.18 5.41 6.70
N SER A 217 -1.22 4.13 6.33
CA SER A 217 -0.88 3.00 7.21
C SER A 217 -0.07 1.97 6.43
N ALA A 218 0.87 1.33 7.12
CA ALA A 218 1.66 0.23 6.60
C ALA A 218 1.37 -1.02 7.43
N THR A 219 0.88 -2.07 6.80
CA THR A 219 0.67 -3.36 7.45
C THR A 219 1.70 -4.35 6.93
N SER A 220 2.45 -4.95 7.85
CA SER A 220 3.59 -5.80 7.52
C SER A 220 3.88 -6.83 8.62
N PRO A 221 4.42 -8.01 8.30
CA PRO A 221 5.08 -8.82 9.32
C PRO A 221 6.34 -8.10 9.84
N LEU A 222 6.69 -8.31 11.11
CA LEU A 222 8.00 -7.88 11.63
C LEU A 222 9.14 -8.70 11.03
N LYS A 223 8.88 -9.99 10.85
CA LYS A 223 9.78 -10.95 10.23
C LYS A 223 8.99 -11.84 9.28
N VAL A 224 9.44 -11.95 8.04
CA VAL A 224 8.88 -12.88 7.07
C VAL A 224 9.26 -14.30 7.48
N GLN A 225 8.25 -15.17 7.60
CA GLN A 225 8.43 -16.59 7.87
C GLN A 225 8.34 -17.39 6.57
N PHE A 226 9.33 -18.24 6.31
CA PHE A 226 9.27 -19.15 5.17
C PHE A 226 8.18 -20.21 5.38
N ARG A 227 7.62 -20.72 4.28
CA ARG A 227 6.57 -21.76 4.29
C ARG A 227 5.26 -21.32 4.94
N GLN A 228 5.02 -20.01 5.00
CA GLN A 228 3.78 -19.40 5.46
C GLN A 228 3.30 -18.40 4.42
N PRO A 229 1.99 -18.30 4.18
CA PRO A 229 1.46 -17.20 3.38
C PRO A 229 1.76 -15.87 4.07
N LEU A 230 2.03 -14.85 3.27
CA LEU A 230 2.28 -13.50 3.76
C LEU A 230 1.58 -12.49 2.87
N PHE A 231 1.36 -11.30 3.42
CA PHE A 231 0.87 -10.17 2.66
C PHE A 231 1.59 -8.90 3.07
N LEU A 232 1.66 -7.96 2.15
CA LEU A 232 2.09 -6.58 2.39
C LEU A 232 0.90 -5.68 2.09
N GLU A 233 0.58 -4.77 2.99
CA GLU A 233 -0.58 -3.90 2.83
C GLU A 233 -0.25 -2.43 3.10
N VAL A 234 -0.82 -1.55 2.27
CA VAL A 234 -0.86 -0.11 2.50
C VAL A 234 -2.32 0.31 2.63
N GLY A 235 -2.61 1.18 3.59
CA GLY A 235 -3.89 1.87 3.70
C GLY A 235 -3.72 3.38 3.55
N TRP A 236 -4.72 4.05 3.00
CA TRP A 236 -4.77 5.50 2.90
C TRP A 236 -6.16 6.00 3.24
N LEU A 237 -6.26 6.75 4.34
CA LEU A 237 -7.44 7.53 4.70
C LEU A 237 -7.42 8.82 3.88
N ILE A 238 -8.05 8.77 2.72
CA ILE A 238 -8.05 9.84 1.71
C ILE A 238 -8.81 11.05 2.24
N THR A 239 -10.00 10.80 2.81
CA THR A 239 -10.83 11.75 3.54
C THR A 239 -11.36 11.06 4.81
N PRO A 240 -11.96 11.77 5.78
CA PRO A 240 -12.50 11.15 6.99
C PRO A 240 -13.48 9.99 6.72
N ASN A 241 -14.16 9.99 5.57
CA ASN A 241 -15.18 9.01 5.21
C ASN A 241 -14.82 8.16 3.99
N LEU A 242 -13.59 8.25 3.47
CA LEU A 242 -13.12 7.47 2.33
C LEU A 242 -11.73 6.92 2.61
N ARG A 243 -11.60 5.60 2.55
CA ARG A 243 -10.35 4.90 2.74
C ARG A 243 -10.10 3.92 1.60
N GLN A 244 -8.85 3.80 1.21
CA GLN A 244 -8.39 2.73 0.33
C GLN A 244 -7.37 1.85 1.03
N ARG A 245 -7.35 0.58 0.67
CA ARG A 245 -6.31 -0.36 1.07
C ARG A 245 -5.84 -1.17 -0.12
N MET A 246 -4.56 -1.49 -0.18
CA MET A 246 -4.03 -2.38 -1.19
C MET A 246 -3.23 -3.49 -0.51
N ILE A 247 -3.48 -4.73 -0.93
CA ILE A 247 -2.91 -5.94 -0.34
C ILE A 247 -2.21 -6.75 -1.44
N ARG A 248 -0.88 -6.87 -1.35
CA ARG A 248 -0.08 -7.77 -2.19
C ARG A 248 0.09 -9.10 -1.45
N SER A 249 -0.42 -10.19 -2.03
CA SER A 249 -0.50 -11.50 -1.35
C SER A 249 0.43 -12.54 -1.95
N TYR A 250 1.10 -13.30 -1.10
CA TYR A 250 1.95 -14.43 -1.48
C TYR A 250 1.46 -15.72 -0.80
N ASN A 251 1.62 -16.84 -1.50
CA ASN A 251 1.30 -18.15 -0.92
C ASN A 251 2.41 -18.66 0.01
N ASP A 252 2.20 -19.83 0.58
CA ASP A 252 3.16 -20.52 1.46
C ASP A 252 4.48 -20.90 0.77
N LYS A 253 4.50 -21.00 -0.56
CA LYS A 253 5.72 -21.18 -1.36
C LYS A 253 6.47 -19.87 -1.62
N GLY A 254 5.94 -18.74 -1.16
CA GLY A 254 6.53 -17.43 -1.39
C GLY A 254 6.30 -16.88 -2.80
N GLU A 255 5.40 -17.48 -3.58
CA GLU A 255 5.02 -17.01 -4.91
C GLU A 255 4.00 -15.88 -4.76
N TRP A 256 4.15 -14.79 -5.52
CA TRP A 256 3.15 -13.74 -5.61
C TRP A 256 1.92 -14.27 -6.34
N VAL A 257 0.77 -14.24 -5.67
CA VAL A 257 -0.46 -14.86 -6.19
C VAL A 257 -1.56 -13.87 -6.56
N SER A 258 -1.62 -12.70 -5.91
CA SER A 258 -2.67 -11.71 -6.20
C SER A 258 -2.34 -10.31 -5.69
N LEU A 259 -3.09 -9.35 -6.21
CA LEU A 259 -3.14 -7.98 -5.72
C LEU A 259 -4.61 -7.59 -5.51
N THR A 260 -4.94 -7.07 -4.34
CA THR A 260 -6.30 -6.65 -3.99
C THR A 260 -6.34 -5.16 -3.69
N LEU A 261 -7.29 -4.43 -4.27
CA LEU A 261 -7.61 -3.04 -3.94
C LEU A 261 -8.98 -2.99 -3.28
N VAL A 262 -9.04 -2.41 -2.09
CA VAL A 262 -10.26 -2.15 -1.33
C VAL A 262 -10.54 -0.66 -1.35
N THR A 263 -11.78 -0.27 -1.64
CA THR A 263 -12.27 1.10 -1.45
C THR A 263 -13.47 1.04 -0.51
N GLU A 264 -13.38 1.72 0.62
CA GLU A 264 -14.36 1.64 1.70
C GLU A 264 -14.74 3.03 2.22
N HIS A 265 -16.02 3.16 2.57
CA HIS A 265 -16.62 4.37 3.10
C HIS A 265 -17.03 4.15 4.55
N ARG A 266 -16.85 5.19 5.37
CA ARG A 266 -17.36 5.17 6.73
C ARG A 266 -18.89 5.15 6.67
N VAL A 267 -19.51 4.23 7.38
CA VAL A 267 -20.96 4.26 7.60
C VAL A 267 -21.21 5.39 8.58
N ASN A 268 -21.90 6.44 8.14
CA ASN A 268 -22.26 7.53 9.02
C ASN A 268 -23.03 6.97 10.22
N SER A 269 -22.50 7.14 11.42
CA SER A 269 -23.32 7.18 12.62
C SER A 269 -24.31 8.32 12.40
N VAL A 270 -25.61 8.00 12.42
CA VAL A 270 -26.66 9.02 12.52
C VAL A 270 -26.42 9.87 13.77
#